data_AF-A0A951CWZ4-F1
#
_entry.id   AF-A0A951CWZ4-F1
#
_cell.length_a   1.000
_cell.length_b   1.000
_cell.length_c   1.000
_cell.angle_alpha   90.00
_cell.angle_beta   90.00
_cell.angle_gamma   90.00
#
_symmetry.space_group_name_H-M   'P 1'
#
loop_
_entity.id
_entity.type
_entity.pdbx_description
1 polymer ?
#
loop_
_entity_poly.entity_id
_entity_poly.type
_entity_poly.pdbx_seq_one_letter_code
_entity_poly.pdbx_strand_id
1 'polypeptide(L)'
;AEHGVQDAMKERLLSAYFGEGKLMSDRDTLVRLAVEVGLDGDEVREMLAGDRLADEVRDDERTAGAFGISAVPTFVVDRKLGVSGAHPPEALLQLLREGWSRREPAPAIVAGGETCDVDGDC
;
A
#
# COMPACT_ATOMS: atom_id res chain seq x y z
N ALA A 1 4.69 -3.05 -6.55
CA ALA A 1 4.05 -2.28 -7.63
C ALA A 1 4.81 -2.55 -8.92
N GLU A 2 4.13 -3.07 -9.94
CA GLU A 2 4.71 -3.53 -11.22
C GLU A 2 5.52 -2.44 -11.94
N HIS A 3 5.02 -1.19 -11.89
CA HIS A 3 5.59 -0.06 -12.62
C HIS A 3 6.32 0.97 -11.75
N GLY A 4 6.42 0.76 -10.44
CA GLY A 4 7.11 1.68 -9.51
C GLY A 4 6.49 3.07 -9.31
N VAL A 5 5.43 3.43 -10.03
CA VAL A 5 4.78 4.76 -10.00
C VAL A 5 3.54 4.84 -9.10
N GLN A 6 3.39 3.92 -8.14
CA GLN A 6 2.20 3.86 -7.27
C GLN A 6 1.95 5.16 -6.50
N ASP A 7 3.00 5.75 -5.93
CA ASP A 7 2.90 7.00 -5.16
C ASP A 7 2.49 8.17 -6.07
N ALA A 8 3.15 8.32 -7.21
CA ALA A 8 2.83 9.32 -8.21
C ALA A 8 1.38 9.17 -8.72
N MET A 9 0.93 7.95 -9.00
CA MET A 9 -0.44 7.69 -9.46
C MET A 9 -1.46 8.03 -8.37
N LYS A 10 -1.20 7.63 -7.12
CA LYS A 10 -2.07 7.95 -5.98
C LYS A 10 -2.19 9.47 -5.80
N GLU A 11 -1.08 10.19 -5.77
CA GLU A 11 -1.07 11.65 -5.64
C GLU A 11 -1.79 12.31 -6.81
N ARG A 12 -1.59 11.81 -8.03
CA ARG A 12 -2.25 12.33 -9.22
C ARG A 12 -3.77 12.18 -9.14
N LEU A 13 -4.27 11.04 -8.68
CA LEU A 13 -5.70 10.78 -8.48
C LEU A 13 -6.28 11.67 -7.37
N LEU A 14 -5.58 11.81 -6.24
CA LEU A 14 -6.00 12.68 -5.14
C LEU A 14 -6.10 14.14 -5.60
N SER A 15 -5.09 14.63 -6.33
CA SER A 15 -5.09 15.98 -6.88
C SER A 15 -6.22 16.19 -7.91
N ALA A 16 -6.45 15.21 -8.80
CA ALA A 16 -7.54 15.24 -9.77
C ALA A 16 -8.92 15.33 -9.09
N TYR A 17 -9.12 14.59 -8.01
CA TYR A 17 -10.40 14.54 -7.29
C TYR A 17 -10.61 15.76 -6.39
N PHE A 18 -9.65 16.06 -5.50
CA PHE A 18 -9.80 17.11 -4.49
C PHE A 18 -9.45 18.51 -4.99
N GLY A 19 -8.54 18.63 -5.95
CA GLY A 19 -8.07 19.92 -6.47
C GLY A 19 -8.71 20.32 -7.80
N GLU A 20 -8.88 19.37 -8.72
CA GLU A 20 -9.34 19.64 -10.10
C GLU A 20 -10.83 19.32 -10.33
N GLY A 21 -11.51 18.63 -9.40
CA GLY A 21 -12.92 18.27 -9.52
C GLY A 21 -13.23 17.27 -10.64
N LYS A 22 -12.25 16.44 -11.04
CA LYS A 22 -12.43 15.43 -12.10
C LYS A 22 -13.24 14.24 -11.62
N LEU A 23 -13.97 13.62 -12.56
CA LEU A 23 -14.81 12.46 -12.28
C LEU A 23 -13.97 11.16 -12.26
N MET A 24 -13.82 10.54 -11.09
CA MET A 24 -13.01 9.31 -10.93
C MET A 24 -13.71 8.04 -11.45
N SER A 25 -15.01 8.10 -11.75
CA SER A 25 -15.73 6.99 -12.39
C SER A 25 -15.63 7.00 -13.92
N ASP A 26 -15.04 8.03 -14.53
CA ASP A 26 -14.83 8.10 -15.97
C ASP A 26 -13.50 7.43 -16.37
N ARG A 27 -13.59 6.34 -17.15
CA ARG A 27 -12.42 5.56 -17.59
C ARG A 27 -11.46 6.39 -18.44
N ASP A 28 -11.97 7.26 -19.32
CA ASP A 28 -11.09 8.09 -20.16
C ASP A 28 -10.32 9.12 -19.33
N THR A 29 -10.93 9.64 -18.26
CA THR A 29 -10.23 10.45 -17.26
C THR A 29 -9.12 9.64 -16.60
N LEU A 30 -9.39 8.44 -16.10
CA LEU A 30 -8.37 7.61 -15.45
C LEU A 30 -7.20 7.27 -16.38
N VAL A 31 -7.46 6.95 -17.66
CA VAL A 31 -6.41 6.68 -18.66
C VAL A 31 -5.53 7.93 -18.87
N ARG A 32 -6.12 9.12 -19.04
CA ARG A 32 -5.33 10.36 -19.19
C ARG A 32 -4.43 10.61 -17.98
N LEU A 33 -4.95 10.44 -16.77
CA LEU A 33 -4.19 10.63 -15.54
C LEU A 33 -3.05 9.61 -15.39
N ALA A 34 -3.26 8.37 -15.83
CA ALA A 34 -2.25 7.33 -15.81
C ALA A 34 -1.09 7.63 -16.78
N VAL A 35 -1.40 8.13 -17.97
CA VAL A 35 -0.38 8.57 -18.95
C VAL A 35 0.46 9.72 -18.40
N GLU A 36 -0.15 10.67 -17.68
CA GLU A 36 0.57 11.79 -17.05
C GLU A 36 1.65 11.33 -16.04
N VAL A 37 1.51 10.14 -15.44
CA VAL A 37 2.50 9.56 -14.51
C VAL A 37 3.40 8.50 -15.16
N GLY A 38 3.34 8.35 -16.49
CA GLY A 38 4.23 7.50 -17.27
C GLY A 38 3.74 6.06 -17.49
N LEU A 39 2.46 5.76 -17.25
CA LEU A 39 1.87 4.46 -17.60
C LEU A 39 1.45 4.42 -19.08
N ASP A 40 1.46 3.21 -19.65
CA ASP A 40 0.95 2.99 -21.00
C ASP A 40 -0.58 3.12 -21.05
N GLY A 41 -1.08 3.97 -21.94
CA GLY A 41 -2.50 4.27 -22.01
C GLY A 41 -3.36 3.11 -22.51
N ASP A 42 -2.81 2.25 -23.38
CA ASP A 42 -3.52 1.11 -23.93
C ASP A 42 -3.60 -0.01 -22.90
N GLU A 43 -2.50 -0.29 -22.19
CA GLU A 43 -2.47 -1.24 -21.07
C GLU A 43 -3.46 -0.85 -19.96
N VAL A 44 -3.51 0.44 -19.61
CA VAL A 44 -4.45 0.95 -18.60
C VAL A 44 -5.88 0.84 -19.08
N ARG A 45 -6.15 1.12 -20.36
CA ARG A 45 -7.49 1.00 -20.95
C ARG A 45 -7.97 -0.45 -20.94
N GLU A 46 -7.10 -1.39 -21.30
CA GLU A 46 -7.39 -2.82 -21.26
C GLU A 46 -7.66 -3.28 -19.83
N MET A 47 -6.82 -2.88 -18.87
CA MET A 47 -7.00 -3.19 -17.45
C MET A 47 -8.34 -2.68 -16.92
N LEU A 48 -8.70 -1.42 -17.22
CA LEU A 48 -9.95 -0.82 -16.78
C LEU A 48 -11.19 -1.42 -17.46
N ALA A 49 -11.03 -2.06 -18.62
CA ALA A 49 -12.13 -2.72 -19.33
C ALA A 49 -12.52 -4.06 -18.68
N GLY A 50 -11.58 -4.72 -17.99
CA GLY A 50 -11.80 -5.96 -17.26
C GLY A 50 -11.81 -5.79 -15.74
N ASP A 51 -11.42 -6.86 -15.04
CA ASP A 51 -11.40 -7.01 -13.58
C ASP A 51 -10.01 -7.40 -13.06
N ARG A 52 -8.95 -7.21 -13.86
CA ARG A 52 -7.57 -7.68 -13.61
C ARG A 52 -7.00 -7.32 -12.23
N LEU A 53 -7.47 -6.23 -11.61
CA LEU A 53 -7.04 -5.77 -10.28
C LEU A 53 -8.17 -5.74 -9.24
N ALA A 54 -9.35 -6.24 -9.60
CA ALA A 54 -10.53 -6.14 -8.76
C ALA A 54 -10.38 -6.98 -7.48
N ASP A 55 -9.83 -8.19 -7.61
CA ASP A 55 -9.62 -9.07 -6.47
C ASP A 55 -8.56 -8.50 -5.52
N GLU A 56 -7.44 -7.97 -6.01
CA GLU A 56 -6.43 -7.34 -5.14
C GLU A 56 -7.00 -6.15 -4.36
N VAL A 57 -7.82 -5.32 -4.98
CA VAL A 57 -8.50 -4.20 -4.28
C VAL A 57 -9.46 -4.73 -3.21
N ARG A 58 -10.22 -5.80 -3.51
CA ARG A 58 -11.11 -6.44 -2.53
C ARG A 58 -10.32 -7.10 -1.40
N ASP A 59 -9.13 -7.60 -1.68
CA ASP A 59 -8.23 -8.21 -0.68
C ASP A 59 -7.69 -7.16 0.28
N ASP A 60 -7.32 -5.99 -0.22
CA ASP A 60 -6.92 -4.83 0.60
C ASP A 60 -8.09 -4.38 1.51
N GLU A 61 -9.30 -4.28 0.97
CA GLU A 61 -10.51 -3.95 1.74
C GLU A 61 -10.82 -5.00 2.83
N ARG A 62 -10.74 -6.29 2.49
CA ARG A 62 -10.94 -7.38 3.47
C ARG A 62 -9.86 -7.39 4.54
N THR A 63 -8.61 -7.13 4.15
CA THR A 63 -7.48 -7.00 5.08
C THR A 63 -7.74 -5.86 6.06
N ALA A 64 -8.14 -4.68 5.57
CA ALA A 64 -8.51 -3.55 6.43
C ALA A 64 -9.65 -3.93 7.40
N GLY A 65 -10.69 -4.61 6.91
CA GLY A 65 -11.78 -5.11 7.74
C GLY A 65 -11.32 -6.11 8.81
N ALA A 66 -10.40 -7.02 8.50
CA ALA A 66 -9.82 -7.97 9.44
C ALA A 66 -9.00 -7.29 10.55
N PHE A 67 -8.40 -6.13 10.25
CA PHE A 67 -7.76 -5.26 11.25
C PHE A 67 -8.75 -4.37 12.02
N GLY A 68 -10.06 -4.50 11.78
CA GLY A 68 -11.09 -3.68 12.41
C GLY A 68 -11.12 -2.22 11.92
N ILE A 69 -10.52 -1.93 10.76
CA ILE A 69 -10.44 -0.59 10.19
C ILE A 69 -11.77 -0.25 9.52
N SER A 70 -12.43 0.81 10.00
CA SER A 70 -13.72 1.28 9.49
C SER A 70 -13.67 2.72 8.93
N ALA A 71 -12.51 3.38 9.00
CA ALA A 71 -12.32 4.74 8.53
C ALA A 71 -10.92 4.94 7.92
N VAL A 72 -10.82 5.87 6.97
CA VAL A 72 -9.57 6.27 6.31
C VAL A 72 -9.29 7.77 6.54
N PRO A 73 -8.00 8.19 6.60
CA PRO A 73 -6.81 7.36 6.55
C PRO A 73 -6.61 6.59 7.86
N THR A 74 -6.10 5.37 7.79
CA THR A 74 -5.63 4.60 8.95
C THR A 74 -4.23 4.10 8.66
N PHE A 75 -3.32 4.28 9.61
CA PHE A 75 -1.94 3.82 9.51
C PHE A 75 -1.73 2.66 10.46
N VAL A 76 -1.12 1.59 9.95
CA VAL A 76 -0.75 0.41 10.73
C VAL A 76 0.75 0.22 10.67
N VAL A 77 1.41 0.13 11.82
CA VAL A 77 2.85 -0.07 11.98
C VAL A 77 3.10 -1.44 12.59
N ASP A 78 4.00 -2.20 11.94
CA ASP A 78 4.39 -3.55 12.35
C ASP A 78 3.23 -4.54 12.57
N ARG A 79 2.09 -4.32 11.89
CA ARG A 79 0.84 -5.08 12.07
C ARG A 79 0.31 -5.13 13.52
N LYS A 80 0.80 -4.25 14.39
CA LYS A 80 0.55 -4.27 15.85
C LYS A 80 0.00 -2.95 16.37
N LEU A 81 0.49 -1.83 15.84
CA LEU A 81 0.06 -0.50 16.26
C LEU A 81 -0.76 0.13 15.14
N GLY A 82 -1.92 0.68 15.48
CA GLY A 82 -2.81 1.33 14.52
C GLY A 82 -3.21 2.72 15.02
N VAL A 83 -3.26 3.69 14.13
CA VAL A 83 -3.87 5.00 14.39
C VAL A 83 -4.81 5.36 13.25
N SER A 84 -6.03 5.80 13.59
CA SER A 84 -7.05 6.19 12.61
C SER A 84 -7.26 7.69 12.60
N GLY A 85 -7.32 8.28 11.42
CA GLY A 85 -7.49 9.70 11.18
C GLY A 85 -6.22 10.39 10.67
N ALA A 86 -6.40 11.62 10.19
CA ALA A 86 -5.32 12.49 9.74
C ALA A 86 -4.63 13.15 10.94
N HIS A 87 -3.75 12.40 11.60
CA HIS A 87 -2.97 12.88 12.73
C HIS A 87 -1.83 13.84 12.31
N PRO A 88 -1.40 14.75 13.20
CA PRO A 88 -0.26 15.62 12.93
C PRO A 88 1.04 14.81 12.77
N PRO A 89 2.04 15.32 12.02
CA PRO A 89 3.28 14.60 11.74
C PRO A 89 4.01 14.10 13.00
N GLU A 90 3.96 14.85 14.10
CA GLU A 90 4.60 14.50 15.36
C GLU A 90 4.00 13.22 15.98
N ALA A 91 2.68 13.04 15.86
CA ALA A 91 1.98 11.86 16.35
C ALA A 91 2.32 10.63 15.48
N LEU A 92 2.41 10.80 14.16
CA LEU A 92 2.85 9.73 13.25
C LEU A 92 4.31 9.34 13.51
N LEU A 93 5.20 10.31 13.77
CA LEU A 93 6.59 10.03 14.14
C LEU A 93 6.68 9.25 15.47
N GLN A 94 5.85 9.59 16.45
CA GLN A 94 5.78 8.85 17.71
C GLN A 94 5.32 7.40 17.48
N LEU A 95 4.26 7.20 16.68
CA LEU A 95 3.78 5.87 16.31
C LEU A 95 4.88 5.02 15.66
N LEU A 96 5.66 5.59 14.74
CA LEU A 96 6.77 4.91 14.09
C LEU A 96 7.89 4.54 15.08
N ARG A 97 8.26 5.45 15.97
CA ARG A 97 9.27 5.20 17.01
C ARG A 97 8.83 4.08 17.95
N GLU A 98 7.57 4.05 18.32
CA GLU A 98 7.00 3.03 19.19
C GLU A 98 6.89 1.67 18.51
N GLY A 99 6.51 1.64 17.23
CA GLY A 99 6.56 0.41 16.43
C GLY A 99 7.97 -0.14 16.30
N TRP A 100 8.95 0.73 16.12
CA TRP A 100 10.36 0.34 16.07
C TRP A 100 10.88 -0.22 17.39
N SER A 101 10.55 0.41 18.52
CA SER A 101 11.03 -0.02 19.84
C SER A 101 10.39 -1.33 20.30
N ARG A 102 9.15 -1.59 19.89
CA ARG A 102 8.40 -2.80 20.21
C ARG A 102 8.63 -3.95 19.22
N ARG A 103 9.48 -3.75 18.19
CA ARG A 103 9.80 -4.83 17.26
C ARG A 103 10.44 -5.96 18.05
N GLU A 104 9.82 -7.13 18.01
CA GLU A 104 10.45 -8.34 18.51
C GLU A 104 11.48 -8.80 17.47
N PRO A 105 12.66 -9.29 17.89
CA PRO A 105 13.53 -9.99 16.96
C PRO A 105 12.74 -11.14 16.33
N ALA A 106 12.99 -11.39 15.03
CA ALA A 106 12.36 -12.51 14.35
C ALA A 106 12.59 -13.78 15.19
N PRO A 107 11.55 -14.60 15.43
CA PRO A 107 11.72 -15.81 16.20
C PRO A 107 12.83 -16.65 15.57
N ALA A 108 13.78 -17.11 16.39
CA ALA A 108 14.81 -18.02 15.93
C ALA A 108 14.12 -19.31 15.47
N ILE A 109 14.08 -19.53 14.16
CA ILE A 109 13.60 -20.77 13.58
C ILE A 109 14.70 -21.79 13.85
N VAL A 110 14.53 -22.61 14.89
CA VAL A 110 15.36 -23.80 15.08
C VAL A 110 14.82 -24.85 14.11
N ALA A 111 15.27 -24.79 12.85
CA ALA A 111 15.00 -25.84 11.88
C ALA A 111 15.80 -27.08 12.30
N GLY A 112 15.13 -28.22 12.48
CA GLY A 112 15.79 -29.51 12.64
C GLY A 112 16.33 -29.98 11.29
N GLY A 113 17.46 -29.43 10.87
CA GLY A 113 18.18 -29.78 9.65
C GLY A 113 19.54 -29.09 9.62
N GLU A 114 20.49 -29.65 8.87
CA GLU A 114 21.83 -29.05 8.69
C GLU A 114 21.67 -27.69 7.98
N THR A 115 22.03 -26.62 8.69
CA THR A 115 22.10 -25.27 8.13
C THR A 115 23.57 -24.87 8.09
N CYS A 116 24.09 -24.61 6.91
CA CYS A 116 25.45 -24.12 6.77
C CYS A 116 25.52 -22.64 7.16
N ASP A 117 26.47 -22.29 8.01
CA ASP A 117 26.75 -20.89 8.31
C ASP A 117 27.62 -20.23 7.22
N VAL A 118 27.95 -18.94 7.42
CA VAL A 118 28.79 -18.15 6.50
C VAL A 118 30.25 -18.58 6.51
N ASP A 119 30.66 -19.34 7.52
CA ASP A 119 32.00 -19.88 7.68
C ASP A 119 32.12 -21.28 7.04
N GLY A 120 30.99 -21.83 6.57
CA GLY A 120 30.92 -23.10 5.85
C GLY A 120 30.74 -24.31 6.76
N ASP A 121 30.40 -24.11 8.03
CA ASP A 121 30.08 -25.20 8.95
C ASP A 121 28.63 -25.64 8.75
N CYS A 122 28.48 -26.83 8.17
CA CYS A 122 27.29 -27.66 8.11
C CYS A 122 27.51 -28.85 9.07
#